data_AF-A0AAU4E2R0-F1
#
_entry.id   AF-A0AAU4E2R0-F1
#
_cell.length_a   1.000
_cell.length_b   1.000
_cell.length_c   1.000
_cell.angle_alpha   90.00
_cell.angle_beta   90.00
_cell.angle_gamma   90.00
#
_symmetry.space_group_name_H-M   'P 1'
#
loop_
_entity.id
_entity.type
_entity.pdbx_description
1 polymer ?
#
loop_
_entity_poly.entity_id
_entity_poly.type
_entity_poly.pdbx_seq_one_letter_code
_entity_poly.pdbx_strand_id
1 'polypeptide(L)'
;MRRVLPIVGVAALILTGCTGTTRGTPQASSDSAGQTATPDTADQVPGPGVPKVESPVDLSRFRRSPCEALSERQAGELIGSAVQTRPDLESPAGPACSWNPPDASRPLVRLVFDKAATAGLTSFYKDKGTRYALFTPLESIDGYPVVAYGVYDARDTEGVCSVAVGTSDQEVFDVGLTLSQANVGKKDPCDVAREAAIRALTTIRGAG
;
A
#
# COMPACT_ATOMS: atom_id res chain seq x y z
N MET A 1 42.09 10.39 48.39
CA MET A 1 43.22 9.59 48.87
C MET A 1 44.04 9.16 47.67
N ARG A 2 45.31 9.57 47.64
CA ARG A 2 46.31 9.20 46.62
C ARG A 2 46.81 7.77 46.87
N ARG A 3 47.04 6.99 45.81
CA ARG A 3 48.15 6.02 45.75
C ARG A 3 48.83 6.12 44.38
N VAL A 4 50.14 5.96 44.42
CA VAL A 4 51.17 6.43 43.48
C VAL A 4 51.90 5.19 42.91
N LEU A 5 52.16 5.21 41.58
CA LEU A 5 53.22 4.64 40.69
C LEU A 5 54.27 3.59 41.21
N PRO A 6 55.25 3.04 40.40
CA PRO A 6 55.55 3.00 38.93
C PRO A 6 56.07 1.59 38.43
N ILE A 7 56.60 1.49 37.19
CA ILE A 7 57.81 0.72 36.67
C ILE A 7 57.76 0.88 35.12
N VAL A 8 58.52 1.73 34.41
CA VAL A 8 59.97 1.78 34.04
C VAL A 8 60.53 0.53 33.33
N GLY A 9 60.98 0.68 32.08
CA GLY A 9 61.84 -0.30 31.39
C GLY A 9 62.09 0.00 29.90
N VAL A 10 63.20 0.67 29.61
CA VAL A 10 63.73 1.08 28.29
C VAL A 10 64.54 -0.04 27.63
N ALA A 11 64.49 -0.18 26.29
CA ALA A 11 65.65 -0.58 25.49
C ALA A 11 65.46 -0.21 24.00
N ALA A 12 66.37 0.61 23.48
CA ALA A 12 66.57 0.88 22.06
C ALA A 12 67.72 0.01 21.54
N LEU A 13 67.68 -0.40 20.26
CA LEU A 13 68.86 -0.67 19.43
C LEU A 13 68.45 -0.70 17.94
N ILE A 14 69.31 -0.12 17.12
CA ILE A 14 69.18 0.29 15.72
C ILE A 14 69.84 -0.80 14.84
N LEU A 15 69.40 -0.99 13.58
CA LEU A 15 70.28 -1.13 12.40
C LEU A 15 69.47 -1.25 11.09
N THR A 16 70.05 -0.64 10.06
CA THR A 16 69.57 -0.35 8.70
C THR A 16 69.60 -1.54 7.72
N GLY A 17 68.75 -1.51 6.68
CA GLY A 17 68.92 -2.34 5.49
C GLY A 17 67.94 -1.96 4.35
N CYS A 18 68.48 -1.45 3.24
CA CYS A 18 67.75 -1.06 2.03
C CYS A 18 67.20 -2.26 1.25
N THR A 19 66.09 -2.10 0.53
CA THR A 19 65.98 -2.41 -0.92
C THR A 19 64.60 -1.99 -1.43
N GLY A 20 64.58 -1.34 -2.59
CA GLY A 20 63.39 -0.78 -3.21
C GLY A 20 62.48 -1.83 -3.83
N THR A 21 61.20 -1.49 -4.00
CA THR A 21 60.30 -2.25 -4.86
C THR A 21 59.28 -1.33 -5.53
N THR A 22 59.13 -1.59 -6.81
CA THR A 22 58.48 -0.84 -7.89
C THR A 22 56.99 -0.57 -7.64
N ARG A 23 56.54 0.62 -8.01
CA ARG A 23 55.11 0.99 -8.08
C ARG A 23 54.42 0.14 -9.16
N GLY A 24 53.69 -0.88 -8.74
CA GLY A 24 52.77 -1.64 -9.60
C GLY A 24 51.38 -1.03 -9.56
N THR A 25 50.89 -0.52 -10.69
CA THR A 25 49.47 -0.23 -10.91
C THR A 25 48.71 -1.54 -11.05
N PRO A 26 47.66 -1.81 -10.25
CA PRO A 26 46.76 -2.92 -10.53
C PRO A 26 45.94 -2.59 -11.78
N GLN A 27 46.34 -3.17 -12.91
CA GLN A 27 45.49 -3.31 -14.08
C GLN A 27 44.48 -4.42 -13.75
N ALA A 28 43.20 -4.07 -13.67
CA ALA A 28 42.15 -5.09 -13.55
C ALA A 28 42.13 -5.90 -14.85
N SER A 29 42.58 -7.14 -14.78
CA SER A 29 42.42 -8.11 -15.85
C SER A 29 40.94 -8.42 -16.02
N SER A 30 40.42 -8.14 -17.20
CA SER A 30 39.13 -8.60 -17.67
C SER A 30 39.14 -10.12 -17.81
N ASP A 31 38.67 -10.83 -16.78
CA ASP A 31 38.20 -12.20 -16.95
C ASP A 31 36.68 -12.19 -17.11
N SER A 32 36.28 -12.46 -18.35
CA SER A 32 34.89 -12.67 -18.75
C SER A 32 34.41 -14.01 -18.17
N ALA A 33 33.82 -13.96 -16.98
CA ALA A 33 32.71 -14.83 -16.64
C ALA A 33 31.44 -14.02 -16.89
N GLY A 34 30.69 -14.39 -17.93
CA GLY A 34 29.40 -13.81 -18.27
C GLY A 34 28.40 -14.01 -17.13
N GLN A 35 28.48 -13.13 -16.13
CA GLN A 35 27.33 -12.79 -15.31
C GLN A 35 26.45 -11.95 -16.21
N THR A 36 25.41 -12.57 -16.76
CA THR A 36 24.24 -11.84 -17.20
C THR A 36 23.82 -11.00 -16.00
N ALA A 37 24.18 -9.72 -16.01
CA ALA A 37 23.59 -8.75 -15.12
C ALA A 37 22.10 -8.75 -15.50
N THR A 38 21.29 -9.50 -14.74
CA THR A 38 19.85 -9.31 -14.76
C THR A 38 19.63 -7.82 -14.53
N PRO A 39 18.92 -7.10 -15.41
CA PRO A 39 18.67 -5.70 -15.17
C PRO A 39 17.97 -5.61 -13.82
N ASP A 40 18.56 -4.82 -12.93
CA ASP A 40 17.94 -4.36 -11.69
C ASP A 40 16.71 -3.56 -12.11
N THR A 41 15.60 -4.28 -12.33
CA THR A 41 14.37 -3.67 -12.83
C THR A 41 13.63 -3.24 -11.58
N ALA A 42 13.34 -1.96 -11.47
CA ALA A 42 12.41 -1.39 -10.49
C ALA A 42 10.94 -1.88 -10.70
N ASP A 43 10.77 -3.10 -11.26
CA ASP A 43 9.52 -3.77 -11.58
C ASP A 43 9.58 -5.22 -11.06
N GLN A 44 9.04 -5.51 -9.88
CA GLN A 44 8.27 -6.75 -9.70
C GLN A 44 7.41 -6.63 -8.45
N VAL A 45 6.12 -6.35 -8.60
CA VAL A 45 5.16 -6.70 -7.55
C VAL A 45 3.89 -7.34 -8.12
N PRO A 46 3.95 -8.64 -8.40
CA PRO A 46 2.99 -9.53 -7.73
C PRO A 46 3.60 -10.88 -7.31
N GLY A 47 3.33 -11.31 -6.07
CA GLY A 47 3.76 -12.60 -5.52
C GLY A 47 2.84 -13.78 -5.85
N PRO A 48 2.96 -14.92 -5.14
CA PRO A 48 2.14 -16.11 -5.38
C PRO A 48 0.63 -15.82 -5.32
N GLY A 49 -0.07 -16.05 -6.44
CA GLY A 49 -1.53 -15.91 -6.54
C GLY A 49 -2.05 -14.47 -6.67
N VAL A 50 -1.17 -13.46 -6.71
CA VAL A 50 -1.56 -12.06 -6.87
C VAL A 50 -1.73 -11.75 -8.36
N PRO A 51 -2.90 -11.28 -8.82
CA PRO A 51 -3.07 -10.86 -10.21
C PRO A 51 -2.21 -9.63 -10.54
N LYS A 52 -1.59 -9.63 -11.72
CA LYS A 52 -0.88 -8.47 -12.30
C LYS A 52 -1.86 -7.35 -12.66
N VAL A 53 -1.40 -6.10 -12.63
CA VAL A 53 -2.13 -4.96 -13.20
C VAL A 53 -1.49 -4.53 -14.52
N GLU A 54 -2.16 -4.80 -15.64
CA GLU A 54 -1.62 -4.57 -16.98
C GLU A 54 -1.59 -3.09 -17.40
N SER A 55 -2.41 -2.25 -16.79
CA SER A 55 -2.54 -0.83 -17.16
C SER A 55 -2.56 0.04 -15.91
N PRO A 56 -1.39 0.40 -15.36
CA PRO A 56 -1.29 1.20 -14.14
C PRO A 56 -2.05 2.53 -14.21
N VAL A 57 -2.66 2.93 -13.10
CA VAL A 57 -3.37 4.21 -12.94
C VAL A 57 -2.71 5.03 -11.84
N ASP A 58 -2.38 6.29 -12.12
CA ASP A 58 -1.76 7.19 -11.13
C ASP A 58 -2.79 7.70 -10.11
N LEU A 59 -2.50 7.46 -8.82
CA LEU A 59 -3.32 7.93 -7.70
C LEU A 59 -2.84 9.27 -7.11
N SER A 60 -1.78 9.88 -7.65
CA SER A 60 -1.13 11.06 -7.06
C SER A 60 -2.08 12.25 -6.84
N ARG A 61 -3.01 12.48 -7.77
CA ARG A 61 -4.05 13.52 -7.64
C ARG A 61 -4.95 13.25 -6.46
N PHE A 62 -5.43 12.03 -6.31
CA PHE A 62 -6.42 11.66 -5.29
C PHE A 62 -5.79 11.50 -3.90
N ARG A 63 -4.48 11.28 -3.80
CA ARG A 63 -3.76 11.45 -2.52
C ARG A 63 -3.78 12.89 -2.01
N ARG A 64 -3.87 13.89 -2.90
CA ARG A 64 -3.98 15.31 -2.52
C ARG A 64 -5.44 15.74 -2.34
N SER A 65 -6.34 15.18 -3.14
CA SER A 65 -7.76 15.49 -3.15
C SER A 65 -8.63 14.21 -3.16
N PRO A 66 -8.69 13.45 -2.06
CA PRO A 66 -9.34 12.13 -2.04
C PRO A 66 -10.84 12.19 -2.31
N CYS A 67 -11.48 13.29 -1.93
CA CYS A 67 -12.91 13.50 -2.16
C CYS A 67 -13.28 13.73 -3.62
N GLU A 68 -12.31 14.01 -4.50
CA GLU A 68 -12.60 14.16 -5.94
C GLU A 68 -12.92 12.81 -6.60
N ALA A 69 -12.61 11.68 -5.97
CA ALA A 69 -12.86 10.35 -6.54
C ALA A 69 -14.35 9.98 -6.59
N LEU A 70 -15.17 10.54 -5.69
CA LEU A 70 -16.63 10.37 -5.69
C LEU A 70 -17.31 11.70 -5.38
N SER A 71 -18.27 12.07 -6.22
CA SER A 71 -19.18 13.19 -5.90
C SER A 71 -20.17 12.83 -4.80
N GLU A 72 -20.68 13.83 -4.08
CA GLU A 72 -21.76 13.64 -3.10
C GLU A 72 -22.99 12.97 -3.69
N ARG A 73 -23.31 13.27 -4.96
CA ARG A 73 -24.42 12.63 -5.66
C ARG A 73 -24.17 11.13 -5.82
N GLN A 74 -22.99 10.72 -6.30
CA GLN A 74 -22.65 9.30 -6.46
C GLN A 74 -22.65 8.58 -5.10
N ALA A 75 -22.07 9.19 -4.06
CA ALA A 75 -22.05 8.64 -2.72
C ALA A 75 -23.47 8.53 -2.10
N GLY A 76 -24.32 9.54 -2.32
CA GLY A 76 -25.71 9.52 -1.87
C GLY A 76 -26.56 8.47 -2.58
N GLU A 77 -26.33 8.23 -3.87
CA GLU A 77 -26.98 7.13 -4.63
C GLU A 77 -26.58 5.76 -4.09
N LEU A 78 -25.28 5.54 -3.80
CA LEU A 78 -24.77 4.30 -3.22
C LEU A 78 -25.40 4.00 -1.86
N ILE A 79 -25.52 5.04 -1.03
CA ILE A 79 -25.97 4.95 0.35
C ILE A 79 -27.51 4.96 0.45
N GLY A 80 -28.19 5.56 -0.52
CA GLY A 80 -29.65 5.74 -0.53
C GLY A 80 -30.14 6.92 0.31
N SER A 81 -29.30 7.92 0.58
CA SER A 81 -29.68 9.12 1.33
C SER A 81 -28.80 10.31 0.93
N ALA A 82 -29.20 11.52 1.35
CA ALA A 82 -28.28 12.66 1.34
C ALA A 82 -27.06 12.38 2.22
N VAL A 83 -25.91 12.90 1.80
CA VAL A 83 -24.62 12.71 2.47
C VAL A 83 -23.88 14.05 2.56
N GLN A 84 -22.87 14.09 3.41
CA GLN A 84 -21.90 15.16 3.50
C GLN A 84 -20.51 14.62 3.20
N THR A 85 -19.75 15.34 2.38
CA THR A 85 -18.32 15.06 2.13
C THR A 85 -17.47 15.43 3.34
N ARG A 86 -16.58 14.52 3.76
CA ARG A 86 -15.65 14.73 4.88
C ARG A 86 -14.24 14.27 4.49
N PRO A 87 -13.34 15.20 4.12
CA PRO A 87 -11.93 14.88 3.87
C PRO A 87 -11.16 14.59 5.16
N ASP A 88 -10.19 13.68 5.08
CA ASP A 88 -9.26 13.33 6.15
C ASP A 88 -7.87 13.02 5.54
N LEU A 89 -7.06 14.06 5.33
CA LEU A 89 -5.73 13.94 4.68
C LEU A 89 -4.67 13.30 5.59
N GLU A 90 -4.92 13.29 6.90
CA GLU A 90 -3.98 12.81 7.93
C GLU A 90 -4.41 11.48 8.53
N SER A 91 -5.31 10.75 7.86
CA SER A 91 -5.71 9.43 8.33
C SER A 91 -4.51 8.49 8.45
N PRO A 92 -4.45 7.64 9.49
CA PRO A 92 -3.33 6.71 9.68
C PRO A 92 -3.06 5.78 8.50
N ALA A 93 -4.10 5.43 7.74
CA ALA A 93 -4.02 4.55 6.57
C ALA A 93 -3.73 5.30 5.25
N GLY A 94 -3.66 6.64 5.28
CA GLY A 94 -3.48 7.48 4.09
C GLY A 94 -4.63 8.47 3.88
N PRO A 95 -4.48 9.45 2.95
CA PRO A 95 -5.49 10.45 2.64
C PRO A 95 -6.80 9.78 2.29
N ALA A 96 -7.86 10.24 2.93
CA ALA A 96 -9.14 9.62 2.85
C ALA A 96 -10.25 10.64 2.64
N CYS A 97 -11.38 10.14 2.17
CA CYS A 97 -12.62 10.88 2.18
C CYS A 97 -13.76 9.96 2.58
N SER A 98 -14.69 10.49 3.35
CA SER A 98 -15.89 9.79 3.76
C SER A 98 -17.15 10.54 3.39
N TRP A 99 -18.20 9.79 3.13
CA TRP A 99 -19.55 10.26 2.88
C TRP A 99 -20.52 9.52 3.78
N ASN A 100 -21.23 10.27 4.60
CA ASN A 100 -22.28 9.78 5.51
C ASN A 100 -23.31 10.90 5.72
N PRO A 101 -24.52 10.59 6.22
CA PRO A 101 -25.48 11.62 6.58
C PRO A 101 -24.89 12.61 7.60
N PRO A 102 -25.25 13.91 7.56
CA PRO A 102 -24.66 14.93 8.44
C PRO A 102 -24.70 14.55 9.93
N ASP A 103 -25.82 13.96 10.37
CA ASP A 103 -26.10 13.66 11.77
C ASP A 103 -25.98 12.18 12.13
N ALA A 104 -25.38 11.36 11.26
CA ALA A 104 -25.24 9.92 11.51
C ALA A 104 -23.90 9.36 11.02
N SER A 105 -23.29 8.45 11.80
CA SER A 105 -22.06 7.75 11.43
C SER A 105 -22.29 6.56 10.47
N ARG A 106 -23.55 6.17 10.26
CA ARG A 106 -23.98 5.12 9.34
C ARG A 106 -25.26 5.56 8.65
N PRO A 107 -25.50 5.15 7.39
CA PRO A 107 -24.57 4.49 6.46
C PRO A 107 -23.33 5.34 6.09
N LEU A 108 -22.26 4.70 5.66
CA LEU A 108 -20.96 5.32 5.37
C LEU A 108 -20.31 4.67 4.14
N VAL A 109 -19.76 5.49 3.26
CA VAL A 109 -18.75 5.10 2.25
C VAL A 109 -17.48 5.86 2.60
N ARG A 110 -16.33 5.18 2.57
CA ARG A 110 -15.03 5.76 2.83
C ARG A 110 -14.02 5.29 1.81
N LEU A 111 -13.34 6.22 1.15
CA LEU A 111 -12.20 5.96 0.28
C LEU A 111 -10.90 6.28 1.01
N VAL A 112 -9.87 5.47 0.82
CA VAL A 112 -8.52 5.68 1.34
C VAL A 112 -7.51 5.44 0.23
N PHE A 113 -6.59 6.38 0.07
CA PHE A 113 -5.48 6.26 -0.86
C PHE A 113 -4.21 6.03 -0.06
N ASP A 114 -3.64 4.83 -0.12
CA ASP A 114 -2.47 4.50 0.67
C ASP A 114 -1.28 5.41 0.27
N LYS A 115 -0.66 6.06 1.27
CA LYS A 115 0.51 6.94 1.12
C LYS A 115 1.79 6.13 0.80
N ALA A 116 1.83 4.85 1.18
CA ALA A 116 3.04 4.03 1.24
C ALA A 116 2.86 2.61 0.68
N ALA A 117 1.76 2.33 -0.03
CA ALA A 117 1.64 1.09 -0.78
C ALA A 117 2.76 1.04 -1.83
N THR A 118 3.79 0.26 -1.53
CA THR A 118 4.86 -0.11 -2.48
C THR A 118 4.68 -1.54 -2.96
N ALA A 119 3.69 -2.26 -2.42
CA ALA A 119 3.47 -3.68 -2.67
C ALA A 119 2.08 -4.02 -3.24
N GLY A 120 1.25 -3.02 -3.53
CA GLY A 120 -0.07 -3.20 -4.15
C GLY A 120 -0.93 -4.23 -3.40
N LEU A 121 -1.60 -5.10 -4.15
CA LEU A 121 -2.36 -6.21 -3.57
C LEU A 121 -1.47 -7.31 -2.96
N THR A 122 -0.17 -7.35 -3.24
CA THR A 122 0.73 -8.37 -2.65
C THR A 122 0.74 -8.29 -1.13
N SER A 123 0.61 -7.10 -0.55
CA SER A 123 0.51 -6.94 0.91
C SER A 123 -0.74 -7.64 1.47
N PHE A 124 -1.88 -7.53 0.79
CA PHE A 124 -3.13 -8.17 1.20
C PHE A 124 -3.07 -9.68 1.08
N TYR A 125 -2.53 -10.20 -0.03
CA TYR A 125 -2.39 -11.65 -0.25
C TYR A 125 -1.42 -12.30 0.74
N LYS A 126 -0.34 -11.60 1.12
CA LYS A 126 0.60 -12.07 2.14
C LYS A 126 -0.05 -12.21 3.52
N ASP A 127 -0.98 -11.32 3.82
CA ASP A 127 -1.66 -11.23 5.12
C ASP A 127 -2.97 -12.07 5.18
N LYS A 128 -3.29 -12.79 4.10
CA LYS A 128 -4.43 -13.70 4.01
C LYS A 128 -4.33 -14.80 5.08
N GLY A 129 -5.40 -14.98 5.86
CA GLY A 129 -5.50 -16.02 6.88
C GLY A 129 -4.63 -15.77 8.13
N THR A 130 -3.89 -14.66 8.18
CA THR A 130 -3.13 -14.24 9.36
C THR A 130 -3.74 -12.96 9.94
N ARG A 131 -3.49 -11.81 9.33
CA ARG A 131 -4.13 -10.54 9.70
C ARG A 131 -5.55 -10.45 9.17
N TYR A 132 -5.82 -11.00 7.98
CA TYR A 132 -7.13 -10.94 7.34
C TYR A 132 -7.83 -12.29 7.40
N ALA A 133 -8.75 -12.43 8.36
CA ALA A 133 -9.61 -13.61 8.46
C ALA A 133 -10.67 -13.61 7.34
N LEU A 134 -11.19 -12.43 6.97
CA LEU A 134 -11.92 -12.26 5.72
C LEU A 134 -10.91 -11.91 4.63
N PHE A 135 -10.82 -12.75 3.60
CA PHE A 135 -10.08 -12.47 2.38
C PHE A 135 -10.75 -13.20 1.21
N THR A 136 -11.35 -12.43 0.30
CA THR A 136 -12.08 -12.97 -0.85
C THR A 136 -11.74 -12.15 -2.09
N PRO A 137 -11.00 -12.71 -3.06
CA PRO A 137 -10.88 -12.11 -4.39
C PRO A 137 -12.26 -11.93 -5.00
N LEU A 138 -12.55 -10.74 -5.50
CA LEU A 138 -13.79 -10.40 -6.19
C LEU A 138 -13.55 -10.36 -7.70
N GLU A 139 -14.63 -10.27 -8.46
CA GLU A 139 -14.54 -9.97 -9.89
C GLU A 139 -13.83 -8.63 -10.09
N SER A 140 -12.82 -8.64 -10.97
CA SER A 140 -12.07 -7.44 -11.35
C SER A 140 -12.99 -6.34 -11.88
N ILE A 141 -12.58 -5.08 -11.72
CA ILE A 141 -13.26 -3.93 -12.31
C ILE A 141 -12.44 -3.50 -13.51
N ASP A 142 -12.96 -3.63 -14.74
CA ASP A 142 -12.25 -3.23 -15.96
C ASP A 142 -10.79 -3.75 -16.07
N GLY A 143 -10.53 -4.97 -15.58
CA GLY A 143 -9.20 -5.57 -15.56
C GLY A 143 -8.35 -5.25 -14.32
N TYR A 144 -8.83 -4.40 -13.42
CA TYR A 144 -8.18 -4.09 -12.15
C TYR A 144 -8.61 -5.09 -11.06
N PRO A 145 -7.68 -5.84 -10.45
CA PRO A 145 -7.99 -6.85 -9.44
C PRO A 145 -8.55 -6.22 -8.16
N VAL A 146 -9.50 -6.92 -7.55
CA VAL A 146 -10.19 -6.47 -6.33
C VAL A 146 -10.23 -7.59 -5.30
N VAL A 147 -10.02 -7.24 -4.03
CA VAL A 147 -10.13 -8.18 -2.91
C VAL A 147 -10.98 -7.56 -1.81
N ALA A 148 -12.01 -8.28 -1.35
CA ALA A 148 -12.65 -7.99 -0.08
C ALA A 148 -11.80 -8.51 1.07
N TYR A 149 -11.56 -7.70 2.09
CA TYR A 149 -10.71 -8.05 3.20
C TYR A 149 -11.24 -7.52 4.54
N GLY A 150 -10.81 -8.14 5.63
CA GLY A 150 -11.15 -7.71 6.98
C GLY A 150 -10.44 -8.55 8.04
N VAL A 151 -10.18 -7.95 9.20
CA VAL A 151 -9.58 -8.66 10.35
C VAL A 151 -10.51 -9.73 10.93
N TYR A 152 -11.81 -9.61 10.69
CA TYR A 152 -12.85 -10.64 10.82
C TYR A 152 -13.91 -10.40 9.74
N ASP A 153 -14.85 -11.34 9.58
CA ASP A 153 -16.00 -11.17 8.69
C ASP A 153 -17.11 -10.41 9.41
N ALA A 154 -17.30 -9.14 9.03
CA ALA A 154 -18.28 -8.22 9.63
C ALA A 154 -19.51 -8.00 8.74
N ARG A 155 -19.65 -8.78 7.65
CA ARG A 155 -20.65 -8.50 6.61
C ARG A 155 -22.07 -8.70 7.11
N ASP A 156 -22.32 -9.82 7.78
CA ASP A 156 -23.67 -10.17 8.26
C ASP A 156 -24.00 -9.56 9.62
N THR A 157 -23.00 -9.41 10.49
CA THR A 157 -23.19 -8.94 11.87
C THR A 157 -23.24 -7.42 11.95
N GLU A 158 -22.40 -6.74 11.16
CA GLU A 158 -22.24 -5.29 11.23
C GLU A 158 -22.55 -4.60 9.92
N GLY A 159 -22.76 -5.31 8.81
CA GLY A 159 -22.97 -4.70 7.50
C GLY A 159 -21.76 -3.91 7.02
N VAL A 160 -20.56 -4.36 7.36
CA VAL A 160 -19.29 -3.70 7.01
C VAL A 160 -18.54 -4.55 5.99
N CYS A 161 -17.98 -3.91 4.97
CA CYS A 161 -17.00 -4.53 4.08
C CYS A 161 -15.95 -3.51 3.65
N SER A 162 -14.70 -3.96 3.58
CA SER A 162 -13.61 -3.23 2.94
C SER A 162 -13.18 -3.96 1.69
N VAL A 163 -12.98 -3.23 0.59
CA VAL A 163 -12.40 -3.76 -0.65
C VAL A 163 -11.13 -2.98 -1.00
N ALA A 164 -10.08 -3.68 -1.40
CA ALA A 164 -8.86 -3.09 -1.95
C ALA A 164 -8.87 -3.27 -3.47
N VAL A 165 -8.59 -2.21 -4.21
CA VAL A 165 -8.47 -2.22 -5.67
C VAL A 165 -7.02 -2.02 -6.05
N GLY A 166 -6.42 -3.00 -6.73
CA GLY A 166 -5.09 -2.87 -7.31
C GLY A 166 -5.14 -1.96 -8.55
N THR A 167 -4.48 -0.81 -8.46
CA THR A 167 -4.40 0.18 -9.57
C THR A 167 -3.07 0.16 -10.29
N SER A 168 -2.04 -0.41 -9.66
CA SER A 168 -0.82 -0.89 -10.28
C SER A 168 -0.34 -2.11 -9.48
N ASP A 169 0.76 -2.73 -9.91
CA ASP A 169 1.45 -3.76 -9.14
C ASP A 169 1.86 -3.26 -7.73
N GLN A 170 2.02 -1.94 -7.56
CA GLN A 170 2.52 -1.31 -6.33
C GLN A 170 1.44 -0.53 -5.57
N GLU A 171 0.36 -0.10 -6.21
CA GLU A 171 -0.58 0.85 -5.63
C GLU A 171 -2.01 0.30 -5.53
N VAL A 172 -2.64 0.62 -4.40
CA VAL A 172 -4.06 0.35 -4.15
C VAL A 172 -4.79 1.61 -3.68
N PHE A 173 -6.11 1.60 -3.85
CA PHE A 173 -6.99 2.37 -2.98
C PHE A 173 -8.02 1.43 -2.34
N ASP A 174 -8.48 1.80 -1.17
CA ASP A 174 -9.44 1.04 -0.38
C ASP A 174 -10.80 1.72 -0.35
N VAL A 175 -11.85 0.91 -0.38
CA VAL A 175 -13.22 1.36 -0.15
C VAL A 175 -13.77 0.62 1.07
N GLY A 176 -14.01 1.36 2.15
CA GLY A 176 -14.78 0.89 3.29
C GLY A 176 -16.24 1.27 3.12
N LEU A 177 -17.13 0.31 3.30
CA LEU A 177 -18.56 0.52 3.35
C LEU A 177 -19.11 0.06 4.68
N THR A 178 -20.00 0.87 5.24
CA THR A 178 -20.89 0.47 6.33
C THR A 178 -22.35 0.73 5.94
N LEU A 179 -23.16 -0.33 5.94
CA LEU A 179 -24.59 -0.24 5.63
C LEU A 179 -25.36 0.53 6.71
N SER A 180 -26.57 0.98 6.36
CA SER A 180 -27.54 1.40 7.37
C SER A 180 -27.98 0.19 8.19
N GLN A 181 -28.38 0.40 9.45
CA GLN A 181 -28.86 -0.68 10.32
C GLN A 181 -30.02 -1.47 9.69
N ALA A 182 -30.91 -0.78 8.97
CA ALA A 182 -32.04 -1.39 8.30
C ALA A 182 -31.67 -2.37 7.16
N ASN A 183 -30.45 -2.29 6.64
CA ASN A 183 -29.95 -3.10 5.52
C ASN A 183 -28.97 -4.21 5.94
N VAL A 184 -28.53 -4.25 7.21
CA VAL A 184 -27.69 -5.34 7.73
C VAL A 184 -28.45 -6.67 7.59
N GLY A 185 -27.77 -7.69 7.04
CA GLY A 185 -28.36 -8.99 6.73
C GLY A 185 -29.35 -9.02 5.55
N LYS A 186 -29.57 -7.89 4.86
CA LYS A 186 -30.48 -7.80 3.69
C LYS A 186 -29.76 -7.46 2.39
N LYS A 187 -28.61 -6.80 2.48
CA LYS A 187 -27.74 -6.46 1.35
C LYS A 187 -26.33 -6.92 1.68
N ASP A 188 -25.58 -7.36 0.67
CA ASP A 188 -24.16 -7.60 0.84
C ASP A 188 -23.42 -6.25 0.85
N PRO A 189 -22.69 -5.91 1.93
CA PRO A 189 -21.90 -4.69 1.96
C PRO A 189 -20.73 -4.70 0.96
N CYS A 190 -20.18 -5.87 0.58
CA CYS A 190 -19.10 -5.94 -0.40
C CYS A 190 -19.57 -5.61 -1.82
N ASP A 191 -20.81 -5.95 -2.18
CA ASP A 191 -21.39 -5.57 -3.47
C ASP A 191 -21.49 -4.05 -3.60
N VAL A 192 -21.96 -3.38 -2.56
CA VAL A 192 -22.09 -1.92 -2.54
C VAL A 192 -20.71 -1.25 -2.43
N ALA A 193 -19.76 -1.83 -1.71
CA ALA A 193 -18.37 -1.36 -1.67
C ALA A 193 -17.69 -1.48 -3.04
N ARG A 194 -17.94 -2.57 -3.77
CA ARG A 194 -17.45 -2.77 -5.14
C ARG A 194 -18.09 -1.79 -6.11
N GLU A 195 -19.39 -1.50 -6.00
CA GLU A 195 -20.05 -0.46 -6.81
C GLU A 195 -19.46 0.93 -6.55
N ALA A 196 -19.13 1.24 -5.29
CA ALA A 196 -18.41 2.46 -4.96
C ALA A 196 -17.00 2.50 -5.56
N ALA A 197 -16.29 1.36 -5.55
CA ALA A 197 -14.99 1.21 -6.19
C ALA A 197 -15.05 1.40 -7.71
N ILE A 198 -16.09 0.87 -8.39
CA ILE A 198 -16.33 1.05 -9.82
C ILE A 198 -16.43 2.54 -10.17
N ARG A 199 -17.28 3.26 -9.42
CA ARG A 199 -17.50 4.70 -9.61
C ARG A 199 -16.24 5.51 -9.36
N ALA A 200 -15.51 5.17 -8.29
CA ALA A 200 -14.25 5.83 -7.95
C ALA A 200 -13.20 5.61 -9.04
N LEU A 201 -12.97 4.36 -9.45
CA LEU A 201 -11.99 4.03 -10.49
C LEU A 201 -12.34 4.68 -11.84
N THR A 202 -13.62 4.76 -12.18
CA THR A 202 -14.08 5.48 -13.38
C THR A 202 -13.67 6.96 -13.33
N THR A 203 -13.92 7.64 -12.20
CA THR A 203 -13.52 9.05 -12.01
C THR A 203 -12.01 9.20 -12.07
N ILE A 204 -11.26 8.30 -11.42
CA ILE A 204 -9.80 8.33 -11.37
C ILE A 204 -9.21 8.22 -12.77
N ARG A 205 -9.67 7.24 -13.56
CA ARG A 205 -9.20 7.02 -14.94
C ARG A 205 -9.57 8.17 -15.88
N GLY A 206 -10.70 8.84 -15.65
CA GLY A 206 -11.11 10.01 -16.44
C GLY A 206 -10.42 11.32 -16.06
N ALA A 207 -9.61 11.32 -14.99
CA ALA A 207 -8.92 12.50 -14.47
C ALA A 207 -7.48 12.65 -14.98
N GLY A 208 -6.96 11.65 -15.71
CA GLY A 208 -5.63 11.61 -16.32
C GLY A 208 -5.59 12.07 -17.77
#